data_AF-A0A3S5JLC9-F1
#
_entry.id   AF-A0A3S5JLC9-F1
#
_cell.length_a   1.000
_cell.length_b   1.000
_cell.length_c   1.000
_cell.angle_alpha   90.00
_cell.angle_beta   90.00
_cell.angle_gamma   90.00
#
_symmetry.space_group_name_H-M   'P 1'
#
loop_
_entity.id
_entity.type
_entity.pdbx_description
1 polymer ?
#
loop_
_entity_poly.entity_id
_entity_poly.type
_entity_poly.pdbx_seq_one_letter_code
_entity_poly.pdbx_strand_id
1 'polypeptide(L)'
;MTDSHLRDDGLWRNNPALVQLLGLCPLLAVSQQLVTALALGLVTLIVLTISNLSISLFRRFLISDIRLPLQILVIATLVSAADLLLQAFFFEL
;
A
#
# COMPACT_ATOMS: atom_id res chain seq x y z
N MET A 1 -33.20 16.10 4.67
CA MET A 1 -32.87 14.69 4.31
C MET A 1 -32.30 14.65 2.88
N THR A 2 -31.42 15.60 2.52
CA THR A 2 -30.93 15.73 1.13
C THR A 2 -29.56 16.42 1.11
N ASP A 3 -28.53 15.81 1.72
CA ASP A 3 -27.18 16.42 1.78
C ASP A 3 -26.03 15.45 1.41
N SER A 4 -26.25 14.13 1.39
CA SER A 4 -25.18 13.16 1.10
C SER A 4 -24.92 12.93 -0.39
N HIS A 5 -25.94 12.94 -1.24
CA HIS A 5 -25.79 12.62 -2.67
C HIS A 5 -24.88 13.60 -3.45
N LEU A 6 -24.83 14.88 -3.06
CA LEU A 6 -23.97 15.87 -3.72
C LEU A 6 -22.48 15.69 -3.37
N ARG A 7 -22.17 15.14 -2.19
CA ARG A 7 -20.80 14.86 -1.76
C ARG A 7 -20.23 13.66 -2.51
N ASP A 8 -21.03 12.62 -2.72
CA ASP A 8 -20.57 11.40 -3.39
C ASP A 8 -20.32 11.61 -4.90
N ASP A 9 -21.19 12.38 -5.58
CA ASP A 9 -21.05 12.62 -7.03
C ASP A 9 -19.98 13.68 -7.36
N GLY A 10 -19.84 14.73 -6.54
CA GLY A 10 -18.88 15.82 -6.76
C GLY A 10 -17.46 15.54 -6.25
N LEU A 11 -17.32 14.87 -5.09
CA LEU A 11 -16.02 14.67 -4.43
C LEU A 11 -15.38 13.32 -4.78
N TRP A 12 -16.18 12.26 -4.95
CA TRP A 12 -15.68 10.89 -5.09
C TRP A 12 -15.65 10.40 -6.54
N ARG A 13 -16.70 10.66 -7.33
CA ARG A 13 -16.81 10.14 -8.71
C ARG A 13 -16.29 11.09 -9.80
N ASN A 14 -16.33 12.40 -9.59
CA ASN A 14 -15.95 13.39 -10.61
C ASN A 14 -14.56 14.03 -10.40
N ASN A 15 -13.85 13.70 -9.32
CA ASN A 15 -12.57 14.34 -9.01
C ASN A 15 -11.39 13.36 -9.15
N PRO A 16 -10.75 13.26 -10.34
CA PRO A 16 -9.57 12.42 -10.54
C PRO A 16 -8.40 12.81 -9.63
N ALA A 17 -8.36 14.05 -9.10
CA ALA A 17 -7.33 14.47 -8.18
C ALA A 17 -7.35 13.68 -6.86
N LEU A 18 -8.53 13.22 -6.40
CA LEU A 18 -8.64 12.44 -5.16
C LEU A 18 -8.04 11.03 -5.34
N VAL A 19 -8.35 10.37 -6.45
CA VAL A 19 -7.82 9.03 -6.79
C VAL A 19 -6.31 9.11 -7.03
N GLN A 20 -5.84 10.19 -7.65
CA GLN A 20 -4.41 10.45 -7.81
C GLN A 20 -3.74 10.62 -6.44
N LEU A 21 -4.36 11.35 -5.51
CA LEU A 21 -3.82 11.55 -4.15
C LEU A 21 -3.61 10.23 -3.38
N LEU A 22 -4.53 9.26 -3.52
CA LEU A 22 -4.39 7.94 -2.91
C LEU A 22 -3.16 7.15 -3.42
N GLY A 23 -2.67 7.46 -4.63
CA GLY A 23 -1.52 6.81 -5.25
C GLY A 23 -0.21 7.62 -5.24
N LEU A 24 -0.24 8.90 -4.83
CA LEU A 24 0.90 9.83 -4.93
C LEU A 24 1.93 9.69 -3.80
N CYS A 25 1.53 9.23 -2.62
CA CYS A 25 2.42 9.12 -1.46
C CYS A 25 3.72 8.33 -1.72
N PRO A 26 3.72 7.14 -2.35
CA PRO A 26 4.96 6.41 -2.62
C PRO A 26 5.86 7.08 -3.69
N LEU A 27 5.27 7.82 -4.64
CA LEU A 27 6.02 8.55 -5.67
C LEU A 27 6.81 9.72 -5.06
N LEU A 28 6.21 10.43 -4.11
CA LEU A 28 6.86 11.54 -3.41
C LEU A 28 8.01 11.05 -2.51
N ALA A 29 7.85 9.87 -1.87
CA ALA A 29 8.91 9.27 -1.04
C ALA A 29 10.13 8.81 -1.86
N VAL A 30 9.93 8.26 -3.06
CA VAL A 30 10.98 7.72 -3.94
C VAL A 30 11.83 8.82 -4.63
N SER A 31 11.34 10.06 -4.66
CA SER A 31 11.98 11.13 -5.46
C SER A 31 13.23 11.75 -4.83
N GLN A 32 13.52 11.46 -3.56
CA GLN A 32 14.63 12.09 -2.83
C GLN A 32 16.00 11.51 -3.19
N GLN A 33 16.10 10.17 -3.31
CA GLN A 33 17.37 9.49 -3.50
C GLN A 33 17.20 8.21 -4.33
N LEU A 34 17.97 8.07 -5.41
CA LEU A 34 17.88 6.90 -6.29
C LEU A 34 18.22 5.59 -5.58
N VAL A 35 19.18 5.61 -4.65
CA VAL A 35 19.61 4.42 -3.89
C VAL A 35 18.49 3.93 -2.96
N THR A 36 17.88 4.85 -2.20
CA THR A 36 16.75 4.53 -1.32
C THR A 36 15.52 4.09 -2.12
N ALA A 37 15.29 4.68 -3.29
CA ALA A 37 14.22 4.29 -4.19
C ALA A 37 14.38 2.86 -4.72
N LEU A 38 15.58 2.50 -5.16
CA LEU A 38 15.90 1.14 -5.57
C LEU A 38 15.80 0.15 -4.41
N ALA A 39 16.28 0.52 -3.22
CA ALA A 39 16.19 -0.32 -2.03
C ALA A 39 14.73 -0.60 -1.65
N LEU A 40 13.89 0.43 -1.52
CA LEU A 40 12.45 0.29 -1.27
C LEU A 40 11.76 -0.53 -2.37
N GLY A 41 12.08 -0.28 -3.64
CA GLY A 41 11.54 -1.05 -4.77
C GLY A 41 11.86 -2.54 -4.70
N LEU A 42 13.12 -2.89 -4.41
CA LEU A 42 13.55 -4.28 -4.30
C LEU A 42 12.92 -4.98 -3.08
N VAL A 43 12.89 -4.28 -1.95
CA VAL A 43 12.28 -4.77 -0.71
C VAL A 43 10.79 -5.03 -0.88
N THR A 44 10.05 -4.06 -1.44
CA THR A 44 8.61 -4.23 -1.67
C THR A 44 8.31 -5.37 -2.65
N LEU A 45 9.14 -5.58 -3.69
CA LEU A 45 8.97 -6.69 -4.63
C LEU A 45 9.11 -8.05 -3.92
N ILE A 46 10.12 -8.20 -3.06
CA ILE A 46 10.32 -9.40 -2.23
C ILE A 46 9.13 -9.59 -1.26
N VAL A 47 8.69 -8.53 -0.59
CA VAL A 47 7.54 -8.58 0.32
C VAL A 47 6.24 -8.96 -0.40
N LEU A 48 5.98 -8.41 -1.58
CA LEU A 48 4.80 -8.71 -2.40
C LEU A 48 4.78 -10.16 -2.88
N THR A 49 5.93 -10.71 -3.28
CA THR A 49 6.02 -12.12 -3.70
C THR A 49 5.74 -13.07 -2.52
N ILE A 50 6.33 -12.81 -1.35
CA ILE A 50 6.10 -13.58 -0.12
C ILE A 50 4.64 -13.44 0.35
N SER A 51 4.07 -12.23 0.30
CA SER A 51 2.68 -11.97 0.68
C SER A 51 1.72 -12.78 -0.19
N ASN A 52 1.89 -12.74 -1.51
CA ASN A 52 1.04 -13.48 -2.44
C ASN A 52 1.15 -15.00 -2.24
N LEU A 53 2.33 -15.51 -1.91
CA LEU A 53 2.52 -16.92 -1.57
C LEU A 53 1.76 -17.31 -0.30
N SER A 54 1.87 -16.48 0.75
CA SER A 54 1.17 -16.69 2.02
C SER A 54 -0.35 -16.60 1.87
N ILE A 55 -0.85 -15.59 1.16
CA ILE A 55 -2.29 -15.41 0.84
C ILE A 55 -2.82 -16.61 0.05
N SER A 56 -2.00 -17.19 -0.85
CA SER A 56 -2.40 -18.36 -1.63
C SER A 56 -2.71 -19.57 -0.75
N LEU A 57 -1.94 -19.77 0.33
CA LEU A 57 -2.17 -20.82 1.33
C LEU A 57 -3.41 -20.53 2.19
N PHE A 58 -3.58 -19.28 2.63
CA PHE A 58 -4.72 -18.87 3.47
C PHE A 58 -6.03 -18.68 2.70
N ARG A 59 -6.01 -18.70 1.36
CA ARG A 59 -7.17 -18.42 0.48
C ARG A 59 -8.40 -19.30 0.76
N ARG A 60 -8.21 -20.49 1.33
CA ARG A 60 -9.30 -21.42 1.70
C ARG A 60 -10.03 -21.05 3.00
N PHE A 61 -9.39 -20.30 3.90
CA PHE A 61 -9.96 -19.93 5.21
C PHE A 61 -10.67 -18.56 5.20
N LEU A 62 -10.58 -17.80 4.10
CA LEU A 62 -11.07 -16.41 4.04
C LEU A 62 -12.49 -16.31 3.44
N ILE A 63 -13.39 -15.67 4.18
CA ILE A 63 -14.76 -15.33 3.78
C ILE A 63 -14.71 -14.33 2.61
N SER A 64 -15.61 -14.46 1.63
CA SER A 64 -15.58 -13.73 0.34
C SER A 64 -15.52 -12.21 0.48
N ASP A 65 -16.23 -11.63 1.46
CA ASP A 65 -16.37 -10.18 1.60
C ASP A 65 -15.11 -9.47 2.12
N ILE A 66 -14.23 -10.18 2.83
CA ILE A 66 -13.05 -9.59 3.47
C ILE A 66 -11.76 -9.79 2.66
N ARG A 67 -11.82 -10.39 1.47
CA ARG A 67 -10.62 -10.79 0.71
C ARG A 67 -9.79 -9.61 0.24
N LEU A 68 -10.41 -8.55 -0.27
CA LEU A 68 -9.69 -7.36 -0.76
C LEU A 68 -9.04 -6.55 0.39
N PRO A 69 -9.78 -6.17 1.46
CA PRO A 69 -9.20 -5.42 2.57
C PRO A 69 -8.07 -6.17 3.28
N LEU A 70 -8.23 -7.49 3.47
CA LEU A 70 -7.25 -8.31 4.19
C LEU A 70 -5.93 -8.45 3.41
N GLN A 71 -5.97 -8.58 2.09
CA GLN A 71 -4.76 -8.65 1.27
C GLN A 71 -3.95 -7.35 1.38
N ILE A 72 -4.61 -6.19 1.33
CA ILE A 72 -3.96 -4.88 1.45
C ILE A 72 -3.39 -4.69 2.86
N LEU A 73 -4.11 -5.14 3.90
CA LEU A 73 -3.65 -5.06 5.29
C LEU A 73 -2.37 -5.88 5.52
N VAL A 74 -2.32 -7.11 4.99
CA VAL A 74 -1.11 -7.96 5.06
C VAL A 74 0.06 -7.27 4.37
N ILE A 75 -0.13 -6.79 3.13
CA ILE A 75 0.94 -6.11 2.39
C ILE A 75 1.42 -4.86 3.13
N ALA A 76 0.51 -4.05 3.67
CA ALA A 76 0.85 -2.83 4.41
C ALA A 76 1.69 -3.12 5.66
N THR A 77 1.30 -4.12 6.45
CA THR A 77 2.04 -4.47 7.67
C THR A 77 3.44 -5.01 7.37
N LEU A 78 3.61 -5.84 6.34
CA LEU A 78 4.92 -6.34 5.96
C LEU A 78 5.81 -5.23 5.39
N VAL A 79 5.25 -4.34 4.56
CA VAL A 79 5.98 -3.17 4.05
C VAL A 79 6.41 -2.26 5.19
N SER A 80 5.54 -1.97 6.17
CA SER A 80 5.93 -1.19 7.34
C SER A 80 7.04 -1.86 8.14
N ALA A 81 6.97 -3.17 8.38
CA ALA A 81 8.05 -3.88 9.07
C ALA A 81 9.37 -3.82 8.32
N ALA A 82 9.33 -3.90 6.99
CA ALA A 82 10.51 -3.79 6.15
C ALA A 82 11.08 -2.36 6.12
N ASP A 83 10.23 -1.34 6.15
CA ASP A 83 10.64 0.07 6.24
C ASP A 83 11.34 0.35 7.57
N LEU A 84 10.82 -0.20 8.68
CA LEU A 84 11.50 -0.15 9.99
C LEU A 84 12.85 -0.87 9.98
N LEU A 85 12.96 -2.01 9.28
CA LEU A 85 14.23 -2.74 9.12
C LEU A 85 15.23 -1.92 8.28
N LEU A 86 14.79 -1.33 7.17
CA LEU A 86 15.62 -0.45 6.35
C LEU A 86 16.12 0.73 7.17
N GLN A 87 15.25 1.38 7.93
CA GLN A 87 15.65 2.46 8.82
C GLN A 87 16.66 1.98 9.87
N ALA A 88 16.52 0.77 10.42
CA ALA A 88 17.49 0.21 11.34
C ALA A 88 18.87 -0.02 10.69
N PHE A 89 18.95 -0.53 9.46
CA PHE A 89 20.22 -0.78 8.76
C PHE A 89 20.86 0.49 8.18
N PHE A 90 20.07 1.45 7.72
CA PHE A 90 20.57 2.73 7.19
C PHE A 90 20.93 3.73 8.29
N PHE A 91 20.42 3.57 9.52
CA PHE A 91 20.77 4.41 10.68
C PHE A 91 21.99 3.88 11.47
N GLU A 92 22.62 2.80 11.00
CA GLU A 92 23.94 2.36 11.46
C GLU A 92 25.11 2.98 10.65
N LEU A 93 24.86 3.99 9.81
CA LEU A 93 25.85 4.91 9.21
C LEU A 93 25.43 6.38 9.40
#